data_AF-A0A961Z483-F1
#
_entry.id   AF-A0A961Z483-F1
#
_cell.length_a   1.000
_cell.length_b   1.000
_cell.length_c   1.000
_cell.angle_alpha   90.00
_cell.angle_beta   90.00
_cell.angle_gamma   90.00
#
_symmetry.space_group_name_H-M   'P 1'
#
loop_
_entity.id
_entity.type
_entity.pdbx_description
1 polymer ?
#
loop_
_entity_poly.entity_id
_entity_poly.type
_entity_poly.pdbx_seq_one_letter_code
_entity_poly.pdbx_strand_id
1 'polypeptide(L)'
;MTGEDIAYQVTTMLQATMVLAGPMLVVTALIGLVIGLIQAVTQIQDQTFPQTVKVIAATALLAAFGSGLAVPLYNRTEELFASFYLLAR
;
A
#
# COMPACT_ATOMS: atom_id res chain seq x y z
N MET A 1 -12.48 25.61 -8.01
CA MET A 1 -12.14 24.60 -6.98
C MET A 1 -12.23 25.28 -5.63
N THR A 2 -13.24 24.92 -4.86
CA THR A 2 -13.39 25.38 -3.47
C THR A 2 -12.51 24.54 -2.54
N GLY A 3 -12.31 24.96 -1.28
CA GLY A 3 -11.53 24.19 -0.30
C GLY A 3 -12.14 22.82 0.03
N GLU A 4 -13.46 22.68 -0.13
CA GLU A 4 -14.20 21.44 0.09
C GLU A 4 -13.92 20.41 -1.02
N ASP A 5 -13.81 20.85 -2.29
CA ASP A 5 -13.47 19.99 -3.43
C ASP A 5 -12.10 19.34 -3.26
N ILE A 6 -11.13 20.09 -2.71
CA ILE A 6 -9.77 19.59 -2.44
C ILE A 6 -9.81 18.53 -1.34
N ALA A 7 -10.54 18.79 -0.24
CA ALA A 7 -10.67 17.84 0.85
C ALA A 7 -11.31 16.52 0.35
N TYR A 8 -12.35 16.61 -0.49
CA TYR A 8 -12.96 15.43 -1.10
C TYR A 8 -11.96 14.65 -1.98
N GLN A 9 -11.21 15.32 -2.86
CA GLN A 9 -10.20 14.65 -3.69
C GLN A 9 -9.13 13.96 -2.85
N VAL A 10 -8.61 14.61 -1.81
CA VAL A 10 -7.63 14.01 -0.90
C VAL A 10 -8.18 12.76 -0.22
N THR A 11 -9.42 12.81 0.30
CA THR A 11 -10.02 11.66 0.98
C THR A 11 -10.19 10.45 0.05
N THR A 12 -10.60 10.68 -1.20
CA THR A 12 -10.77 9.60 -2.19
C THR A 12 -9.43 8.99 -2.64
N MET A 13 -8.36 9.80 -2.73
CA MET A 13 -7.01 9.29 -3.00
C MET A 13 -6.43 8.50 -1.83
N LEU A 14 -6.68 8.94 -0.59
CA LEU A 14 -6.29 8.20 0.61
C LEU A 14 -6.98 6.83 0.68
N GLN A 15 -8.27 6.77 0.36
CA GLN A 15 -8.99 5.50 0.27
C GLN A 15 -8.38 4.57 -0.79
N ALA A 16 -8.06 5.08 -1.98
CA ALA A 16 -7.39 4.28 -3.02
C ALA A 16 -6.03 3.75 -2.56
N THR A 17 -5.24 4.58 -1.87
CA THR A 17 -3.96 4.16 -1.28
C THR A 17 -4.15 3.11 -0.20
N MET A 18 -5.17 3.23 0.65
CA MET A 18 -5.49 2.25 1.69
C MET A 18 -5.85 0.89 1.11
N VAL A 19 -6.56 0.84 -0.03
CA VAL A 19 -6.88 -0.42 -0.70
C VAL A 19 -5.62 -1.13 -1.21
N LEU A 20 -4.63 -0.38 -1.71
CA LEU A 20 -3.34 -0.94 -2.12
C LEU A 20 -2.48 -1.36 -0.91
N ALA A 21 -2.33 -0.47 0.07
CA ALA A 21 -1.42 -0.66 1.20
C ALA A 21 -1.96 -1.65 2.24
N GLY A 22 -3.27 -1.69 2.46
CA GLY A 22 -3.92 -2.49 3.50
C GLY A 22 -3.52 -3.97 3.45
N PRO A 23 -3.70 -4.67 2.33
CA PRO A 23 -3.32 -6.08 2.20
C PRO A 23 -1.83 -6.33 2.45
N MET A 24 -0.95 -5.47 1.92
CA MET A 24 0.50 -5.56 2.16
C MET A 24 0.83 -5.40 3.65
N LEU A 25 0.22 -4.43 4.32
CA LEU A 25 0.44 -4.17 5.75
C LEU A 25 -0.01 -5.35 6.61
N VAL A 26 -1.19 -5.91 6.33
CA VAL A 26 -1.70 -7.08 7.05
C VAL A 26 -0.76 -8.28 6.90
N VAL A 27 -0.35 -8.59 5.67
CA VAL A 27 0.54 -9.74 5.41
C VAL A 27 1.90 -9.55 6.06
N THR A 28 2.53 -8.38 5.90
CA THR A 28 3.85 -8.11 6.48
C THR A 28 3.82 -8.03 8.01
N ALA A 29 2.72 -7.56 8.61
CA ALA A 29 2.52 -7.55 10.06
C ALA A 29 2.39 -8.98 10.61
N LEU A 30 1.55 -9.82 10.00
CA LEU A 30 1.37 -11.21 10.42
C LEU A 30 2.68 -12.00 10.34
N ILE A 31 3.40 -11.87 9.24
CA ILE A 31 4.71 -12.52 9.06
C ILE A 31 5.72 -11.98 10.09
N GLY A 32 5.73 -10.67 10.31
CA GLY A 32 6.58 -10.05 11.32
C GLY A 32 6.33 -10.58 12.73
N LEU A 33 5.06 -10.77 13.08
CA LEU A 33 4.65 -11.34 14.35
C LEU A 33 5.13 -12.79 14.50
N VAL A 34 4.88 -13.62 13.49
CA VAL A 34 5.26 -15.05 13.50
C VAL A 34 6.78 -15.21 13.60
N ILE A 35 7.53 -14.51 12.75
CA ILE A 35 9.00 -14.60 12.76
C ILE A 35 9.56 -14.00 14.07
N GLY A 36 9.01 -12.89 14.56
CA GLY A 36 9.43 -12.29 15.83
C GLY A 36 9.23 -13.23 17.02
N LEU A 37 8.15 -14.00 17.04
CA LEU A 37 7.92 -15.02 18.06
C LEU A 37 8.98 -16.13 17.99
N ILE A 38 9.28 -16.62 16.78
CA ILE A 38 10.34 -17.62 16.57
C ILE A 38 11.68 -17.09 17.06
N GLN A 39 12.03 -15.86 16.68
CA GLN A 39 13.27 -15.20 17.11
C GLN A 39 13.39 -15.09 18.63
N ALA A 40 12.28 -14.76 19.30
CA ALA A 40 12.25 -14.67 20.76
C ALA A 40 12.49 -16.03 21.44
N VAL A 41 11.86 -17.10 20.92
CA VAL A 41 12.00 -18.46 21.49
C VAL A 41 13.37 -19.06 21.20
N THR A 42 13.95 -18.82 20.02
CA THR A 42 15.24 -19.37 19.63
C THR A 42 16.43 -18.47 19.98
N GLN A 43 16.18 -17.31 20.60
CA GLN A 43 17.19 -16.30 20.92
C GLN A 43 18.01 -15.82 19.71
N ILE A 44 17.43 -15.88 18.50
CA ILE A 44 18.08 -15.38 17.28
C ILE A 44 17.86 -13.87 17.22
N GLN A 45 18.92 -13.08 17.45
CA GLN A 45 18.90 -11.62 17.41
C GLN A 45 19.35 -11.03 16.07
N ASP A 46 19.19 -11.77 14.98
CA ASP A 46 19.51 -11.28 13.64
C ASP A 46 18.31 -10.49 13.06
N GLN A 47 18.47 -9.17 12.95
CA GLN A 47 17.43 -8.28 12.38
C GLN A 47 17.29 -8.41 10.85
N THR A 48 18.29 -8.95 10.15
CA THR A 48 18.28 -9.04 8.68
C THR A 48 17.36 -10.14 8.16
N PHE A 49 17.25 -11.26 8.89
CA PHE A 49 16.36 -12.37 8.58
C PHE A 49 14.86 -11.97 8.51
N PRO A 50 14.25 -11.38 9.56
CA PRO A 50 12.83 -11.02 9.54
C PRO A 50 12.53 -9.93 8.52
N GLN A 51 13.48 -9.01 8.30
CA GLN A 51 13.34 -7.97 7.29
C GLN A 51 13.30 -8.56 5.87
N THR A 52 14.20 -9.50 5.58
CA THR A 52 14.25 -10.19 4.29
C THR A 52 12.96 -10.95 4.00
N VAL A 53 12.46 -11.71 4.99
CA VAL A 53 11.21 -12.48 4.85
C VAL A 53 10.01 -11.54 4.59
N LYS A 54 9.92 -10.41 5.30
CA LYS A 54 8.85 -9.41 5.06
C LYS A 54 8.89 -8.83 3.65
N VAL A 55 10.08 -8.48 3.15
CA VAL A 55 10.24 -7.93 1.79
C VAL A 55 9.84 -8.95 0.73
N ILE A 56 10.29 -10.20 0.87
CA ILE A 56 9.91 -11.28 -0.06
C ILE A 56 8.39 -11.44 -0.10
N ALA A 57 7.73 -11.44 1.06
CA ALA A 57 6.29 -11.56 1.14
C ALA A 57 5.54 -10.37 0.51
N ALA A 58 5.99 -9.14 0.77
CA ALA A 58 5.41 -7.96 0.16
C ALA A 58 5.56 -7.98 -1.37
N THR A 59 6.75 -8.33 -1.86
CA THR A 59 7.03 -8.46 -3.30
C THR A 59 6.20 -9.56 -3.94
N ALA A 60 6.05 -10.72 -3.28
CA ALA A 60 5.21 -11.81 -3.79
C ALA A 60 3.74 -11.39 -3.87
N LEU A 61 3.23 -10.66 -2.88
CA LEU A 61 1.87 -10.13 -2.90
C LEU A 61 1.67 -9.11 -4.03
N LEU A 62 2.62 -8.21 -4.24
CA LEU A 62 2.59 -7.27 -5.36
C LEU A 62 2.73 -7.97 -6.71
N ALA A 63 3.56 -9.00 -6.82
CA ALA A 63 3.70 -9.77 -8.06
C ALA A 63 2.40 -10.51 -8.41
N ALA A 64 1.70 -11.05 -7.41
CA ALA A 64 0.46 -11.80 -7.62
C ALA A 64 -0.78 -10.91 -7.81
N PHE A 65 -0.89 -9.83 -7.02
CA PHE A 65 -2.12 -9.02 -6.92
C PHE A 65 -1.92 -7.54 -7.29
N GLY A 66 -0.70 -7.10 -7.58
CA GLY A 66 -0.36 -5.69 -7.76
C GLY A 66 -1.14 -5.02 -8.89
N SER A 67 -1.40 -5.73 -9.99
CA SER A 67 -2.21 -5.20 -11.11
C SER A 67 -3.63 -4.86 -10.67
N GLY A 68 -4.28 -5.73 -9.90
CA GLY A 68 -5.62 -5.51 -9.37
C GLY A 68 -5.65 -4.44 -8.28
N LEU A 69 -4.65 -4.44 -7.38
CA LEU A 69 -4.56 -3.47 -6.29
C LEU A 69 -4.24 -2.05 -6.76
N ALA A 70 -3.63 -1.89 -7.94
CA ALA A 70 -3.30 -0.59 -8.52
C ALA A 70 -4.48 0.07 -9.27
N VAL A 71 -5.53 -0.69 -9.63
CA VAL A 71 -6.69 -0.17 -10.40
C VAL A 71 -7.32 1.08 -9.77
N PRO A 72 -7.60 1.13 -8.45
CA PRO A 72 -8.21 2.31 -7.84
C PRO A 72 -7.31 3.54 -7.96
N LEU A 73 -6.00 3.39 -7.83
CA LEU A 73 -5.06 4.50 -7.98
C LEU A 73 -5.00 4.99 -9.42
N TYR A 74 -4.92 4.06 -10.38
CA TYR A 74 -4.92 4.38 -11.81
C TYR A 74 -6.16 5.20 -12.20
N ASN A 75 -7.35 4.75 -11.78
CA ASN A 75 -8.60 5.45 -12.09
C ASN A 75 -8.63 6.87 -11.48
N ARG A 76 -8.18 7.04 -10.24
CA ARG A 76 -8.11 8.37 -9.61
C ARG A 76 -7.11 9.28 -10.29
N THR A 77 -5.99 8.73 -10.78
CA THR A 77 -5.01 9.48 -11.55
C THR A 77 -5.61 9.98 -12.87
N GLU A 78 -6.28 9.11 -13.64
CA GLU A 78 -6.97 9.49 -14.88
C GLU A 78 -8.02 10.59 -14.65
N GLU A 79 -8.87 10.44 -13.63
CA GLU A 79 -9.88 11.45 -13.24
C GLU A 79 -9.25 12.80 -12.92
N LEU A 80 -8.15 12.80 -12.15
CA LEU A 80 -7.43 14.01 -11.77
C LEU A 80 -6.85 14.73 -12.99
N PHE A 81 -6.13 14.01 -13.85
CA PHE A 81 -5.52 14.60 -15.05
C PHE A 81 -6.56 15.12 -16.04
N ALA A 82 -7.68 14.40 -16.23
CA ALA A 82 -8.78 14.86 -17.07
C ALA A 82 -9.41 16.16 -16.55
N SER A 83 -9.62 16.26 -15.23
CA SER A 83 -10.16 17.47 -14.61
C SER A 83 -9.23 18.68 -14.76
N PHE A 84 -7.92 18.47 -14.67
CA PHE A 84 -6.92 19.52 -14.83
C PHE A 84 -6.86 20.06 -16.26
N TYR A 85 -6.92 19.18 -17.26
CA TYR A 85 -6.92 19.58 -18.67
C TYR A 85 -8.11 20.49 -19.03
N LEU A 86 -9.28 20.23 -18.45
CA LEU A 86 -10.48 21.04 -18.67
C LEU A 86 -10.41 22.44 -18.03
N LEU A 87 -9.60 22.62 -16.99
CA LEU A 87 -9.36 23.92 -16.35
C LEU A 87 -8.29 24.76 -17.07
N ALA A 88 -7.46 24.12 -17.89
CA ALA A 88 -6.38 24.78 -18.64
C ALA A 88 -6.84 25.39 -19.98
N ARG A 89 -8.12 25.27 -20.32
CA ARG A 89 -8.78 25.88 -21.48
C ARG A 89 -9.75 26.96 -21.02
#